data_AF-A0A2E4M7N6-F1
#
_entry.id   AF-A0A2E4M7N6-F1
#
_cell.length_a   1.000
_cell.length_b   1.000
_cell.length_c   1.000
_cell.angle_alpha   90.00
_cell.angle_beta   90.00
_cell.angle_gamma   90.00
#
_symmetry.space_group_name_H-M   'P 1'
#
loop_
_entity.id
_entity.type
_entity.pdbx_description
1 polymer ?
#
loop_
_entity_poly.entity_id
_entity_poly.type
_entity_poly.pdbx_seq_one_letter_code
_entity_poly.pdbx_strand_id
1 'polypeptide(L)'
;MKKRSRKSDITSGETVGAPHPSVVGRYHEKALRRNQPRLTDLIPRSLWAYLSILLLGIISVYGIHRGYRWAENAELAPAGLFELLAPGSISAWFMSFLLLLIAAASVQLYLLRRHRMDDYRGNYRCWLWIGIVAILLSIDAATGAHRMISMVIEPMEIDGVWSNASAWWVAVLSLICGYQMIRVLIETRYRPLICLTSACGLTALIAAAVITMGLWPQATLAAKALLIHSGLLAYVMATWFFARRIYLDAQVYAPEMKQNEVRRTTRRIQPINVDDTQSSEHVAETGDMQAEDEHEQDDDVSTESPADEESEYVVEVSEEDHEEDIEEELKEDIAAYESNDEEEYVDAVADEDEYYETEYDEEESNEYSYAGYEDEDSYEQETFEGSVVEEGSDIISQFKDAGWDEEEVELLAQLEREQKELERIAAEQHKSDENETEETAATQSIDEHDTVSEVESDSESRPSVILGPDGKSISSTDSEEAPEEEPNSPKSSVVRMPNSSFTHGGAMPPVPQNEEEEMLLAQYDWPRMSKNQRKKLRKRLSRMRRGQAA
;
A
#
# COMPACT_ATOMS: atom_id res chain seq x y z
N MET A 1 -46.55 10.11 63.25
CA MET A 1 -45.53 11.06 62.76
C MET A 1 -44.18 10.71 63.38
N LYS A 2 -43.26 10.09 62.62
CA LYS A 2 -41.93 9.68 63.09
C LYS A 2 -40.90 10.22 62.08
N LYS A 3 -40.24 11.33 62.42
CA LYS A 3 -39.19 11.95 61.61
C LYS A 3 -37.97 11.04 61.60
N ARG A 4 -37.65 10.45 60.44
CA ARG A 4 -36.36 9.79 60.19
C ARG A 4 -35.37 10.85 59.72
N SER A 5 -34.38 11.13 60.56
CA SER A 5 -33.20 11.93 60.26
C SER A 5 -32.32 11.15 59.28
N ARG A 6 -32.25 11.60 58.02
CA ARG A 6 -31.26 11.14 57.04
C ARG A 6 -29.93 11.80 57.37
N LYS A 7 -28.99 11.04 57.91
CA LYS A 7 -27.57 11.40 57.96
C LYS A 7 -27.04 11.31 56.53
N SER A 8 -26.61 12.44 55.99
CA SER A 8 -25.84 12.54 54.75
C SER A 8 -24.40 12.17 55.06
N ASP A 9 -24.03 10.92 54.83
CA ASP A 9 -22.64 10.51 54.79
C ASP A 9 -22.03 11.04 53.49
N ILE A 10 -21.28 12.13 53.63
CA ILE A 10 -20.38 12.67 52.63
C ILE A 10 -19.19 11.71 52.61
N THR A 11 -19.26 10.69 51.76
CA THR A 11 -18.12 9.85 51.43
C THR A 11 -17.13 10.68 50.63
N SER A 12 -16.01 10.97 51.29
CA SER A 12 -14.75 11.45 50.74
C SER A 12 -14.47 10.89 49.36
N GLY A 13 -14.25 11.81 48.41
CA GLY A 13 -13.94 11.52 47.02
C GLY A 13 -12.67 10.70 46.90
N GLU A 14 -12.84 9.40 46.70
CA GLU A 14 -11.85 8.58 46.04
C GLU A 14 -11.82 9.09 44.59
N THR A 15 -10.77 9.85 44.27
CA THR A 15 -10.46 10.25 42.90
C THR A 15 -10.26 8.96 42.11
N VAL A 16 -11.34 8.46 41.51
CA VAL A 16 -11.31 7.46 40.45
C VAL A 16 -10.36 8.02 39.42
N GLY A 17 -9.11 7.56 39.46
CA GLY A 17 -8.05 8.03 38.61
C GLY A 17 -8.58 7.93 37.18
N ALA A 18 -8.75 9.09 36.55
CA ALA A 18 -9.23 9.18 35.19
C ALA A 18 -8.41 8.18 34.37
N PRO A 19 -9.06 7.21 33.70
CA PRO A 19 -8.34 6.19 32.94
C PRO A 19 -7.38 6.90 31.99
N HIS A 20 -6.09 6.59 32.14
CA HIS A 20 -5.03 7.19 31.35
C HIS A 20 -5.40 7.09 29.86
N PRO A 21 -5.56 8.20 29.12
CA PRO A 21 -6.09 8.20 27.75
C PRO A 21 -5.17 7.54 26.71
N SER A 22 -4.04 6.98 27.12
CA SER A 22 -2.94 6.62 26.22
C SER A 22 -2.99 5.20 25.66
N VAL A 23 -4.02 4.39 25.94
CA VAL A 23 -4.14 3.03 25.37
C VAL A 23 -5.58 2.72 25.00
N VAL A 24 -6.26 3.68 24.36
CA VAL A 24 -7.48 3.34 23.61
C VAL A 24 -7.02 2.53 22.40
N GLY A 25 -7.54 1.32 22.31
CA GLY A 25 -7.26 0.43 21.22
C GLY A 25 -7.56 1.01 19.85
N ARG A 26 -6.52 1.31 19.06
CA ARG A 26 -6.66 1.91 17.71
C ARG A 26 -7.44 1.04 16.72
N TYR A 27 -7.61 -0.25 17.00
CA TYR A 27 -8.30 -1.21 16.14
C TYR A 27 -9.35 -2.02 16.90
N HIS A 28 -10.50 -2.27 16.28
CA HIS A 28 -11.55 -3.09 16.89
C HIS A 28 -11.17 -4.58 16.88
N GLU A 29 -11.78 -5.41 17.75
CA GLU A 29 -11.52 -6.86 17.80
C GLU A 29 -11.87 -7.56 16.47
N LYS A 30 -12.76 -6.98 15.66
CA LYS A 30 -13.04 -7.43 14.29
C LYS A 30 -11.84 -7.31 13.34
N ALA A 31 -10.85 -6.49 13.67
CA ALA A 31 -9.60 -6.38 12.92
C ALA A 31 -8.62 -7.53 13.22
N LEU A 32 -8.91 -8.45 14.14
CA LEU A 32 -8.04 -9.62 14.36
C LEU A 32 -8.04 -10.53 13.13
N ARG A 33 -6.88 -11.15 12.85
CA ARG A 33 -6.67 -12.09 11.74
C ARG A 33 -7.74 -13.19 11.64
N ARG A 34 -8.30 -13.63 12.78
CA ARG A 34 -9.37 -14.64 12.82
C ARG A 34 -10.69 -14.19 12.21
N ASN A 35 -10.94 -12.88 12.20
CA ASN A 35 -12.17 -12.25 11.72
C ASN A 35 -11.97 -11.50 10.39
N GLN A 36 -10.71 -11.34 9.94
CA GLN A 36 -10.40 -10.74 8.65
C GLN A 36 -10.66 -11.74 7.51
N PRO A 37 -11.13 -11.28 6.34
CA PRO A 37 -11.23 -12.13 5.16
C PRO A 37 -9.84 -12.64 4.74
N ARG A 38 -9.76 -13.87 4.25
CA ARG A 38 -8.49 -14.51 3.80
C ARG A 38 -7.74 -13.70 2.73
N LEU A 39 -8.40 -12.75 2.08
CA LEU A 39 -7.78 -11.77 1.19
C LEU A 39 -6.58 -11.07 1.84
N THR A 40 -6.62 -10.75 3.14
CA THR A 40 -5.50 -10.07 3.83
C THR A 40 -4.26 -10.95 4.04
N ASP A 41 -4.37 -12.26 3.83
CA ASP A 41 -3.19 -13.16 3.88
C ASP A 41 -2.28 -13.02 2.65
N LEU A 42 -2.73 -12.33 1.59
CA LEU A 42 -1.91 -12.04 0.41
C LEU A 42 -0.78 -11.04 0.71
N ILE A 43 -0.86 -10.29 1.82
CA ILE A 43 0.15 -9.31 2.21
C ILE A 43 1.44 -10.03 2.59
N PRO A 44 2.54 -9.86 1.82
CA PRO A 44 3.79 -10.53 2.15
C PRO A 44 4.32 -10.04 3.50
N ARG A 45 4.71 -10.98 4.36
CA ARG A 45 5.25 -10.67 5.69
C ARG A 45 6.76 -10.47 5.67
N SER A 46 7.46 -11.26 4.87
CA SER A 46 8.91 -11.22 4.72
C SER A 46 9.32 -10.01 3.88
N LEU A 47 10.41 -9.34 4.28
CA LEU A 47 11.03 -8.29 3.47
C LEU A 47 11.59 -8.84 2.15
N TRP A 48 12.01 -10.11 2.16
CA TRP A 48 12.47 -10.84 0.98
C TRP A 48 11.43 -10.90 -0.14
N ALA A 49 10.14 -11.00 0.18
CA ALA A 49 9.09 -10.99 -0.83
C ALA A 49 8.97 -9.62 -1.53
N TYR A 50 9.17 -8.52 -0.80
CA TYR A 50 9.20 -7.18 -1.41
C TYR A 50 10.46 -7.00 -2.26
N LEU A 51 11.59 -7.49 -1.77
CA LEU A 51 12.82 -7.49 -2.55
C LEU A 51 12.66 -8.30 -3.84
N SER A 52 12.00 -9.46 -3.80
CA SER A 52 11.73 -10.25 -5.00
C SER A 52 10.77 -9.55 -5.96
N ILE A 53 9.71 -8.89 -5.45
CA ILE A 53 8.79 -8.09 -6.29
C ILE A 53 9.54 -6.94 -6.96
N LEU A 54 10.39 -6.23 -6.21
CA LEU A 54 11.20 -5.14 -6.73
C LEU A 54 12.19 -5.63 -7.81
N LEU A 55 12.95 -6.69 -7.51
CA LEU A 55 13.92 -7.25 -8.44
C LEU A 55 13.24 -7.79 -9.70
N LEU A 56 12.13 -8.51 -9.55
CA LEU A 56 11.34 -8.99 -10.69
C LEU A 56 10.84 -7.82 -11.54
N GLY A 57 10.31 -6.77 -10.91
CA GLY A 57 9.90 -5.56 -11.60
C GLY A 57 11.05 -4.89 -12.37
N ILE A 58 12.22 -4.73 -11.75
CA ILE A 58 13.41 -4.15 -12.39
C ILE A 58 13.86 -5.01 -13.58
N ILE A 59 13.90 -6.34 -13.42
CA ILE A 59 14.25 -7.29 -14.48
C ILE A 59 13.24 -7.20 -15.63
N SER A 60 11.95 -7.14 -15.35
CA SER A 60 10.90 -6.96 -16.36
C SER A 60 11.07 -5.66 -17.13
N VAL A 61 11.29 -4.54 -16.44
CA VAL A 61 11.54 -3.23 -17.09
C VAL A 61 12.79 -3.28 -17.96
N TYR A 62 13.90 -3.82 -17.44
CA TYR A 62 15.12 -3.97 -18.22
C TYR A 62 14.90 -4.85 -19.46
N GLY A 63 14.21 -5.99 -19.30
CA GLY A 63 13.89 -6.92 -20.38
C GLY A 63 13.04 -6.28 -21.49
N ILE A 64 11.98 -5.54 -21.12
CA ILE A 64 11.12 -4.82 -22.07
C ILE A 64 11.94 -3.80 -22.87
N HIS A 65 12.75 -2.98 -22.20
CA HIS A 65 13.56 -1.97 -22.87
C HIS A 65 14.67 -2.59 -23.72
N ARG A 66 15.26 -3.71 -23.29
CA ARG A 66 16.23 -4.45 -24.08
C ARG A 66 15.59 -5.08 -25.31
N GLY A 67 14.38 -5.62 -25.16
CA GLY A 67 13.56 -6.16 -26.25
C GLY A 67 13.22 -5.11 -27.29
N TYR A 68 12.80 -3.91 -26.86
CA TYR A 68 12.57 -2.77 -27.76
C TYR A 68 13.81 -2.42 -28.59
N ARG A 69 14.99 -2.30 -27.95
CA ARG A 69 16.26 -2.03 -28.65
C ARG A 69 16.67 -3.15 -29.59
N TRP A 70 16.37 -4.40 -29.25
CA TRP A 70 16.65 -5.53 -30.11
C TRP A 70 15.74 -5.52 -31.34
N ALA A 71 14.44 -5.28 -31.16
CA ALA A 71 13.45 -5.21 -32.23
C ALA A 71 13.75 -4.06 -33.21
N GLU A 72 14.23 -2.91 -32.72
CA GLU A 72 14.69 -1.78 -33.54
C GLU A 72 15.80 -2.17 -34.53
N ASN A 73 16.64 -3.14 -34.18
CA ASN A 73 17.79 -3.58 -35.00
C ASN A 73 17.49 -4.83 -35.85
N ALA A 74 16.34 -5.48 -35.66
CA ALA A 74 16.03 -6.75 -36.28
C ALA A 74 14.99 -6.58 -37.41
N GLU A 75 15.38 -6.92 -38.65
CA GLU A 75 14.54 -6.72 -39.84
C GLU A 75 13.22 -7.52 -39.83
N LEU A 76 13.17 -8.66 -39.13
CA LEU A 76 12.00 -9.54 -39.05
C LEU A 76 11.35 -9.58 -37.65
N ALA A 77 11.70 -8.67 -36.75
CA ALA A 77 11.07 -8.67 -35.42
C ALA A 77 9.61 -8.22 -35.50
N PRO A 78 8.68 -8.83 -34.73
CA PRO A 78 7.31 -8.34 -34.60
C PRO A 78 7.32 -6.99 -33.85
N ALA A 79 7.49 -5.91 -34.60
CA ALA A 79 7.72 -4.56 -34.06
C ALA A 79 6.62 -4.14 -33.06
N GLY A 80 5.36 -4.46 -33.34
CA GLY A 80 4.22 -4.12 -32.47
C GLY A 80 4.27 -4.78 -31.08
N LEU A 81 4.88 -5.97 -30.95
CA LEU A 81 4.96 -6.67 -29.66
C LEU A 81 5.90 -5.97 -28.67
N PHE A 82 6.99 -5.40 -29.19
CA PHE A 82 8.04 -4.74 -28.42
C PHE A 82 7.92 -3.22 -28.37
N GLU A 83 6.88 -2.65 -28.99
CA GLU A 83 6.65 -1.21 -28.95
C GLU A 83 6.25 -0.74 -27.54
N LEU A 84 6.99 0.24 -27.01
CA LEU A 84 6.93 0.59 -25.59
C LEU A 84 5.60 1.19 -25.13
N LEU A 85 4.87 1.87 -26.02
CA LEU A 85 3.61 2.57 -25.70
C LEU A 85 2.46 2.15 -26.62
N ALA A 86 2.61 1.05 -27.36
CA ALA A 86 1.53 0.51 -28.16
C ALA A 86 0.55 -0.30 -27.29
N PRO A 87 -0.76 -0.24 -27.58
CA PRO A 87 -1.74 -1.13 -26.98
C PRO A 87 -1.43 -2.57 -27.38
N GLY A 88 -1.72 -3.51 -26.48
CA GLY A 88 -1.42 -4.92 -26.68
C GLY A 88 0.06 -5.31 -26.64
N SER A 89 1.00 -4.38 -26.51
CA SER A 89 2.42 -4.69 -26.39
C SER A 89 2.78 -5.28 -25.02
N ILE A 90 3.89 -6.01 -24.92
CA ILE A 90 4.36 -6.57 -23.64
C ILE A 90 4.51 -5.48 -22.56
N SER A 91 4.90 -4.28 -22.99
CA SER A 91 5.01 -3.09 -22.14
C SER A 91 3.65 -2.67 -21.56
N ALA A 92 2.62 -2.62 -22.40
CA ALA A 92 1.25 -2.32 -22.00
C ALA A 92 0.68 -3.36 -21.02
N TRP A 93 0.91 -4.65 -21.28
CA TRP A 93 0.53 -5.73 -20.36
C TRP A 93 1.22 -5.61 -19.01
N PHE A 94 2.53 -5.29 -19.00
CA PHE A 94 3.27 -5.08 -17.76
C PHE A 94 2.74 -3.88 -16.97
N MET A 95 2.46 -2.74 -17.62
CA MET A 95 1.83 -1.58 -16.97
C MET A 95 0.47 -1.94 -16.37
N SER A 96 -0.36 -2.64 -17.14
CA SER A 96 -1.67 -3.13 -16.70
C SER A 96 -1.55 -4.01 -15.45
N PHE A 97 -0.57 -4.92 -15.41
CA PHE A 97 -0.31 -5.77 -14.26
C PHE A 97 0.14 -4.97 -13.02
N LEU A 98 1.04 -3.99 -13.16
CA LEU A 98 1.43 -3.12 -12.05
C LEU A 98 0.23 -2.33 -11.49
N LEU A 99 -0.65 -1.85 -12.34
CA LEU A 99 -1.89 -1.17 -11.95
C LEU A 99 -2.84 -2.10 -11.20
N LEU A 100 -2.98 -3.36 -11.61
CA LEU A 100 -3.73 -4.37 -10.85
C LEU A 100 -3.11 -4.65 -9.48
N LEU A 101 -1.79 -4.66 -9.36
CA LEU A 101 -1.11 -4.80 -8.06
C LEU A 101 -1.40 -3.60 -7.15
N ILE A 102 -1.46 -2.38 -7.69
CA ILE A 102 -1.88 -1.18 -6.94
C ILE A 102 -3.34 -1.31 -6.51
N ALA A 103 -4.22 -1.77 -7.40
CA ALA A 103 -5.63 -1.97 -7.10
C ALA A 103 -5.82 -3.00 -5.97
N ALA A 104 -5.12 -4.13 -6.06
CA ALA A 104 -5.11 -5.16 -5.02
C ALA A 104 -4.65 -4.59 -3.67
N ALA A 105 -3.50 -3.90 -3.62
CA ALA A 105 -3.01 -3.27 -2.39
C ALA A 105 -4.03 -2.28 -1.80
N SER A 106 -4.69 -1.50 -2.65
CA SER A 106 -5.67 -0.50 -2.23
C SER A 106 -6.93 -1.15 -1.62
N VAL A 107 -7.41 -2.25 -2.20
CA VAL A 107 -8.49 -3.05 -1.61
C VAL A 107 -8.08 -3.64 -0.25
N GLN A 108 -6.85 -4.15 -0.12
CA GLN A 108 -6.34 -4.65 1.17
C GLN A 108 -6.31 -3.54 2.23
N LEU A 109 -5.83 -2.35 1.85
CA LEU A 109 -5.80 -1.18 2.73
C LEU A 109 -7.19 -0.76 3.18
N TYR A 110 -8.16 -0.76 2.27
CA TYR A 110 -9.57 -0.51 2.59
C TYR A 110 -10.11 -1.52 3.62
N LEU A 111 -9.88 -2.82 3.39
CA LEU A 111 -10.35 -3.90 4.27
C LEU A 111 -9.72 -3.84 5.67
N LEU A 112 -8.46 -3.41 5.78
CA LEU A 112 -7.79 -3.24 7.06
C LEU A 112 -8.28 -2.00 7.80
N ARG A 113 -8.41 -0.87 7.08
CA ARG A 113 -8.73 0.42 7.69
C ARG A 113 -10.18 0.60 8.06
N ARG A 114 -11.13 -0.07 7.39
CA ARG A 114 -12.56 -0.01 7.78
C ARG A 114 -12.83 -0.47 9.21
N HIS A 115 -11.87 -1.15 9.86
CA HIS A 115 -11.96 -1.62 11.24
C HIS A 115 -11.07 -0.82 12.22
N ARG A 116 -10.43 0.26 11.74
CA ARG A 116 -9.62 1.15 12.56
C ARG A 116 -10.55 2.12 13.32
N MET A 117 -10.42 2.14 14.63
CA MET A 117 -11.25 2.97 15.52
C MET A 117 -10.88 4.44 15.46
N ASP A 118 -9.71 4.81 14.95
CA ASP A 118 -9.31 6.23 14.83
C ASP A 118 -9.77 6.87 13.51
N ASP A 119 -10.28 6.09 12.56
CA ASP A 119 -10.49 6.51 11.17
C ASP A 119 -11.96 6.84 10.86
N TYR A 120 -12.59 7.63 11.72
CA TYR A 120 -14.02 7.99 11.57
C TYR A 120 -14.30 9.02 10.47
N ARG A 121 -13.28 9.75 9.99
CA ARG A 121 -13.45 10.76 8.92
C ARG A 121 -13.73 10.17 7.53
N GLY A 122 -13.95 8.85 7.43
CA GLY A 122 -14.23 8.18 6.16
C GLY A 122 -13.04 8.13 5.21
N ASN A 123 -11.82 8.47 5.69
CA ASN A 123 -10.63 8.54 4.86
C ASN A 123 -10.29 7.18 4.24
N TYR A 124 -10.65 6.07 4.87
CA TYR A 124 -10.45 4.75 4.30
C TYR A 124 -11.15 4.52 2.95
N ARG A 125 -12.24 5.23 2.64
CA ARG A 125 -12.99 5.08 1.37
C ARG A 125 -12.18 5.51 0.15
N CYS A 126 -11.19 6.39 0.32
CA CYS A 126 -10.35 6.83 -0.79
C CYS A 126 -9.55 5.69 -1.42
N TRP A 127 -9.17 4.68 -0.64
CA TRP A 127 -8.44 3.52 -1.13
C TRP A 127 -9.29 2.68 -2.08
N LEU A 128 -10.61 2.67 -1.90
CA LEU A 128 -11.52 2.03 -2.83
C LEU A 128 -11.52 2.79 -4.17
N TRP A 129 -11.57 4.12 -4.14
CA TRP A 129 -11.45 4.95 -5.34
C TRP A 129 -10.10 4.78 -6.05
N ILE A 130 -8.99 4.71 -5.31
CA ILE A 130 -7.67 4.39 -5.88
C ILE A 130 -7.72 3.04 -6.60
N GLY A 131 -8.36 2.04 -5.97
CA GLY A 131 -8.53 0.71 -6.57
C GLY A 131 -9.35 0.73 -7.86
N ILE A 132 -10.49 1.42 -7.88
CA ILE A 132 -11.34 1.56 -9.07
C ILE A 132 -10.57 2.24 -10.20
N VAL A 133 -9.93 3.39 -9.92
CA VAL A 133 -9.15 4.11 -10.92
C VAL A 133 -8.01 3.25 -11.46
N ALA A 134 -7.31 2.52 -10.60
CA ALA A 134 -6.24 1.63 -11.02
C ALA A 134 -6.74 0.46 -11.91
N ILE A 135 -7.94 -0.08 -11.65
CA ILE A 135 -8.57 -1.09 -12.52
C ILE A 135 -8.92 -0.49 -13.88
N LEU A 136 -9.55 0.69 -13.91
CA LEU A 136 -9.88 1.36 -15.17
C LEU A 136 -8.62 1.68 -15.99
N LEU A 137 -7.57 2.18 -15.33
CA LEU A 137 -6.27 2.43 -15.95
C LEU A 137 -5.59 1.14 -16.42
N SER A 138 -5.77 0.02 -15.72
CA SER A 138 -5.26 -1.28 -16.15
C SER A 138 -5.92 -1.74 -17.45
N ILE A 139 -7.23 -1.56 -17.57
CA ILE A 139 -7.97 -1.87 -18.80
C ILE A 139 -7.53 -0.91 -19.92
N ASP A 140 -7.42 0.39 -19.64
CA ASP A 140 -6.94 1.37 -20.62
C ASP A 140 -5.51 1.07 -21.09
N ALA A 141 -4.60 0.71 -20.17
CA ALA A 141 -3.24 0.34 -20.52
C ALA A 141 -3.17 -0.88 -21.44
N ALA A 142 -4.01 -1.90 -21.20
CA ALA A 142 -4.03 -3.11 -22.02
C ALA A 142 -4.68 -2.90 -23.40
N THR A 143 -5.80 -2.17 -23.44
CA THR A 143 -6.65 -2.02 -24.64
C THR A 143 -6.29 -0.79 -25.47
N GLY A 144 -5.68 0.23 -24.88
CA GLY A 144 -5.53 1.56 -25.50
C GLY A 144 -6.85 2.29 -25.69
N ALA A 145 -7.85 2.07 -24.81
CA ALA A 145 -9.19 2.64 -24.91
C ALA A 145 -9.19 4.17 -25.14
N HIS A 146 -8.25 4.89 -24.53
CA HIS A 146 -8.09 6.34 -24.74
C HIS A 146 -7.85 6.77 -26.19
N ARG A 147 -7.40 5.87 -27.06
CA ARG A 147 -7.27 6.15 -28.50
C ARG A 147 -8.62 6.31 -29.18
N MET A 148 -9.69 5.70 -28.66
CA MET A 148 -11.04 5.93 -29.19
C MET A 148 -11.51 7.38 -28.98
N ILE A 149 -11.03 8.03 -27.92
CA ILE A 149 -11.30 9.45 -27.67
C ILE A 149 -10.64 10.32 -28.74
N SER A 150 -9.51 9.88 -29.32
CA SER A 150 -8.85 10.65 -30.38
C SER A 150 -9.68 10.76 -31.65
N MET A 151 -10.46 9.73 -31.99
CA MET A 151 -11.36 9.74 -33.13
C MET A 151 -12.43 10.84 -33.04
N VAL A 152 -12.83 11.22 -31.83
CA VAL A 152 -13.84 12.27 -31.59
C VAL A 152 -13.22 13.67 -31.57
N ILE A 153 -11.96 13.78 -31.14
CA ILE A 153 -11.28 15.07 -30.94
C ILE A 153 -10.51 15.51 -32.18
N GLU A 154 -9.96 14.60 -32.98
CA GLU A 154 -9.22 14.92 -34.21
C GLU A 154 -9.98 15.82 -35.21
N PRO A 155 -11.31 15.73 -35.36
CA PRO A 155 -12.08 16.66 -36.20
C PRO A 155 -12.18 18.08 -35.64
N MET A 156 -11.92 18.27 -34.34
CA MET A 156 -11.91 19.59 -33.72
C MET A 156 -10.53 20.21 -33.99
N GLU A 157 -10.45 21.13 -34.96
CA GLU A 157 -9.24 21.88 -35.35
C GLU A 157 -8.73 22.79 -34.20
N ILE A 158 -8.31 22.19 -33.09
CA ILE A 158 -7.74 22.88 -31.95
C ILE A 158 -6.23 22.97 -32.18
N ASP A 159 -5.72 24.18 -32.34
CA ASP A 159 -4.28 24.40 -32.50
C ASP A 159 -3.48 24.09 -31.22
N GLY A 160 -2.27 23.54 -31.40
CA GLY A 160 -1.24 23.43 -30.36
C GLY A 160 -1.14 22.07 -29.66
N VAL A 161 -0.57 22.04 -28.45
CA VAL A 161 -0.35 20.80 -27.66
C VAL A 161 -1.67 20.07 -27.36
N TRP A 162 -2.76 20.83 -27.29
CA TRP A 162 -4.12 20.36 -27.05
C TRP A 162 -4.81 19.80 -28.29
N SER A 163 -4.17 19.83 -29.46
CA SER A 163 -4.66 19.15 -30.68
C SER A 163 -4.64 17.62 -30.51
N ASN A 164 -3.77 17.12 -29.63
CA ASN A 164 -3.62 15.70 -29.38
C ASN A 164 -4.59 15.26 -28.28
N ALA A 165 -5.58 14.46 -28.63
CA ALA A 165 -6.52 13.86 -27.66
C ALA A 165 -5.82 13.11 -26.52
N SER A 166 -4.68 12.48 -26.82
CA SER A 166 -3.84 11.82 -25.84
C SER A 166 -3.29 12.77 -24.78
N ALA A 167 -3.05 14.05 -25.13
CA ALA A 167 -2.60 15.06 -24.17
C ALA A 167 -3.69 15.41 -23.15
N TRP A 168 -4.95 15.56 -23.59
CA TRP A 168 -6.09 15.78 -22.70
C TRP A 168 -6.29 14.62 -21.75
N TRP A 169 -6.29 13.40 -22.28
CA TRP A 169 -6.44 12.19 -21.48
C TRP A 169 -5.33 12.09 -20.43
N VAL A 170 -4.07 12.28 -20.83
CA VAL A 170 -2.93 12.25 -19.92
C VAL A 170 -3.00 13.37 -18.90
N ALA A 171 -3.50 14.56 -19.25
CA ALA A 171 -3.69 15.66 -18.29
C ALA A 171 -4.70 15.29 -17.21
N VAL A 172 -5.88 14.79 -17.60
CA VAL A 172 -6.94 14.35 -16.67
C VAL A 172 -6.43 13.22 -15.78
N LEU A 173 -5.78 12.20 -16.35
CA LEU A 173 -5.21 11.11 -15.59
C LEU A 173 -4.09 11.57 -14.66
N SER A 174 -3.25 12.51 -15.09
CA SER A 174 -2.17 13.04 -14.25
C SER A 174 -2.72 13.80 -13.05
N LEU A 175 -3.84 14.52 -13.19
CA LEU A 175 -4.51 15.17 -12.06
C LEU A 175 -5.08 14.14 -11.08
N ILE A 176 -5.77 13.12 -11.58
CA ILE A 176 -6.35 12.05 -10.75
C ILE A 176 -5.23 11.28 -10.03
N CYS A 177 -4.26 10.75 -10.76
CA CYS A 177 -3.15 9.99 -10.19
C CYS A 177 -2.26 10.85 -9.28
N GLY A 178 -2.01 12.11 -9.66
CA GLY A 178 -1.25 13.07 -8.87
C GLY A 178 -1.90 13.33 -7.52
N TYR A 179 -3.22 13.58 -7.49
CA TYR A 179 -3.97 13.72 -6.24
C TYR A 179 -3.84 12.48 -5.35
N GLN A 180 -3.97 11.28 -5.93
CA GLN A 180 -3.86 10.04 -5.16
C GLN A 180 -2.45 9.83 -4.60
N MET A 181 -1.40 10.12 -5.36
CA MET A 181 -0.03 10.01 -4.90
C MET A 181 0.33 11.05 -3.82
N ILE A 182 -0.12 12.30 -3.98
CA ILE A 182 0.03 13.34 -2.94
C ILE A 182 -0.64 12.89 -1.64
N ARG A 183 -1.83 12.29 -1.73
CA ARG A 183 -2.52 11.75 -0.57
C ARG A 183 -1.73 10.64 0.12
N VAL A 184 -1.16 9.71 -0.66
CA VAL A 184 -0.29 8.65 -0.13
C VAL A 184 0.96 9.24 0.53
N LEU A 185 1.55 10.29 -0.03
CA LEU A 185 2.69 11.00 0.54
C LEU A 185 2.35 11.62 1.91
N ILE A 186 1.24 12.36 2.00
CA ILE A 186 0.78 12.99 3.24
C ILE A 186 0.59 11.93 4.33
N GLU A 187 -0.01 10.80 3.99
CA GLU A 187 -0.28 9.74 4.95
C GLU A 187 0.97 8.95 5.36
N THR A 188 2.00 8.94 4.53
CA THR A 188 3.26 8.21 4.77
C THR A 188 4.39 9.10 5.29
N ARG A 189 4.12 10.39 5.54
CA ARG A 189 5.13 11.41 5.94
C ARG A 189 6.03 11.01 7.11
N TYR A 190 5.50 10.26 8.08
CA TYR A 190 6.26 9.85 9.27
C TYR A 190 7.22 8.68 9.02
N ARG A 191 7.29 8.15 7.80
CA ARG A 191 8.15 7.01 7.46
C ARG A 191 8.96 7.35 6.21
N PRO A 192 10.25 7.70 6.37
CA PRO A 192 11.04 8.27 5.27
C PRO A 192 11.16 7.33 4.08
N LEU A 193 11.25 6.00 4.28
CA LEU A 193 11.37 5.05 3.18
C LEU A 193 10.11 4.98 2.28
N ILE A 194 8.92 4.97 2.88
CA ILE A 194 7.66 4.92 2.11
C ILE A 194 7.40 6.29 1.46
N CYS A 195 7.68 7.37 2.18
CA CYS A 195 7.61 8.73 1.65
C CYS A 195 8.59 8.93 0.48
N LEU A 196 9.83 8.43 0.59
CA LEU A 196 10.85 8.55 -0.45
C LEU A 196 10.47 7.76 -1.69
N THR A 197 10.04 6.50 -1.54
CA THR A 197 9.62 5.66 -2.66
C THR A 197 8.39 6.23 -3.38
N SER A 198 7.40 6.73 -2.64
CA SER A 198 6.26 7.43 -3.24
C SER A 198 6.65 8.76 -3.90
N ALA A 199 7.56 9.53 -3.30
CA ALA A 199 8.05 10.78 -3.89
C ALA A 199 8.82 10.53 -5.19
N CYS A 200 9.72 9.53 -5.22
CA CYS A 200 10.42 9.10 -6.44
C CYS A 200 9.44 8.60 -7.52
N GLY A 201 8.39 7.86 -7.12
CA GLY A 201 7.35 7.44 -8.06
C GLY A 201 6.59 8.63 -8.65
N LEU A 202 6.20 9.58 -7.81
CA LEU A 202 5.46 10.77 -8.23
C LEU A 202 6.30 11.64 -9.17
N THR A 203 7.57 11.89 -8.83
CA THR A 203 8.44 12.70 -9.68
C THR A 203 8.70 12.03 -11.03
N ALA A 204 8.86 10.71 -11.07
CA ALA A 204 9.00 9.96 -12.33
C ALA A 204 7.75 10.07 -13.21
N LEU A 205 6.55 9.91 -12.63
CA LEU A 205 5.28 10.03 -13.37
C LEU A 205 5.01 11.47 -13.85
N ILE A 206 5.32 12.48 -13.02
CA ILE A 206 5.24 13.90 -13.44
C ILE A 206 6.20 14.15 -14.61
N ALA A 207 7.45 13.67 -14.53
CA ALA A 207 8.41 13.82 -15.61
C ALA A 207 7.91 13.14 -16.91
N ALA A 208 7.31 11.95 -16.81
CA ALA A 208 6.69 11.29 -17.96
C ALA A 208 5.51 12.08 -18.55
N ALA A 209 4.67 12.69 -17.71
CA ALA A 209 3.57 13.55 -18.15
C ALA A 209 4.09 14.80 -18.87
N VAL A 210 5.13 15.46 -18.34
CA VAL A 210 5.79 16.62 -18.97
C VAL A 210 6.34 16.26 -20.35
N ILE A 211 7.01 15.11 -20.48
CA ILE A 211 7.48 14.63 -21.79
C ILE A 211 6.30 14.37 -22.74
N THR A 212 5.21 13.80 -22.24
CA THR A 212 4.01 13.50 -23.05
C THR A 212 3.31 14.74 -23.57
N MET A 213 3.29 15.81 -22.79
CA MET A 213 2.76 17.11 -23.20
C MET A 213 3.69 17.85 -24.19
N GLY A 214 4.81 17.25 -24.60
CA GLY A 214 5.76 17.89 -25.51
C GLY A 214 6.56 19.03 -24.89
N LEU A 215 6.48 19.22 -23.57
CA LEU A 215 7.24 20.26 -22.85
C LEU A 215 8.74 19.94 -22.77
N TRP A 216 9.12 18.70 -23.08
CA TRP A 216 10.51 18.27 -23.19
C TRP A 216 10.76 17.50 -24.50
N PRO A 217 10.86 18.20 -25.65
CA PRO A 217 10.88 17.57 -26.96
C PRO A 217 12.14 16.76 -27.27
N GLN A 218 13.23 16.97 -26.51
CA GLN A 218 14.48 16.21 -26.67
C GLN A 218 14.43 14.82 -25.98
N ALA A 219 13.41 14.55 -25.17
CA ALA A 219 13.29 13.28 -24.49
C ALA A 219 12.88 12.16 -25.45
N THR A 220 13.57 11.03 -25.38
CA THR A 220 13.26 9.87 -26.22
C THR A 220 12.02 9.14 -25.74
N LEU A 221 11.34 8.43 -26.66
CA LEU A 221 10.23 7.52 -26.33
C LEU A 221 10.63 6.50 -25.24
N ALA A 222 11.85 5.98 -25.34
CA ALA A 222 12.41 5.06 -24.36
C ALA A 222 12.56 5.70 -22.97
N ALA A 223 12.98 6.96 -22.88
CA ALA A 223 13.06 7.66 -21.60
C ALA A 223 11.67 7.85 -20.97
N LYS A 224 10.66 8.24 -21.77
CA LYS A 224 9.27 8.36 -21.32
C LYS A 224 8.75 7.03 -20.75
N ALA A 225 8.87 5.93 -21.50
CA ALA A 225 8.39 4.63 -21.06
C ALA A 225 9.10 4.16 -19.78
N LEU A 226 10.41 4.39 -19.68
CA LEU A 226 11.19 4.04 -18.49
C LEU A 226 10.67 4.76 -17.25
N LEU A 227 10.37 6.05 -17.36
CA LEU A 227 9.82 6.86 -16.26
C LEU A 227 8.42 6.37 -15.85
N ILE A 228 7.58 5.97 -16.80
CA ILE A 228 6.25 5.40 -16.51
C ILE A 228 6.40 4.08 -15.75
N HIS A 229 7.19 3.15 -16.28
CA HIS A 229 7.38 1.83 -15.66
C HIS A 229 8.00 1.92 -14.27
N SER A 230 9.07 2.72 -14.12
CA SER A 230 9.74 2.90 -12.84
C SER A 230 8.87 3.65 -11.83
N GLY A 231 8.10 4.64 -12.28
CA GLY A 231 7.13 5.36 -11.47
C GLY A 231 6.02 4.47 -10.93
N LEU A 232 5.42 3.64 -11.79
CA LEU A 232 4.41 2.65 -11.39
C LEU A 232 4.99 1.58 -10.45
N LEU A 233 6.19 1.08 -10.72
CA LEU A 233 6.85 0.11 -9.84
C LEU A 233 7.13 0.71 -8.45
N ALA A 234 7.62 1.95 -8.38
CA ALA A 234 7.81 2.66 -7.11
C ALA A 234 6.47 2.86 -6.37
N TYR A 235 5.38 3.13 -7.10
CA TYR A 235 4.05 3.28 -6.51
C TYR A 235 3.49 1.95 -5.98
N VAL A 236 3.68 0.84 -6.70
CA VAL A 236 3.40 -0.52 -6.20
C VAL A 236 4.16 -0.75 -4.90
N MET A 237 5.46 -0.49 -4.87
CA MET A 237 6.27 -0.70 -3.66
C MET A 237 5.78 0.15 -2.48
N ALA A 238 5.51 1.44 -2.71
CA ALA A 238 5.01 2.34 -1.66
C ALA A 238 3.67 1.88 -1.09
N THR A 239 2.71 1.52 -1.94
CA THR A 239 1.37 1.06 -1.52
C THR A 239 1.42 -0.27 -0.78
N TRP A 240 2.22 -1.24 -1.25
CA TRP A 240 2.37 -2.53 -0.58
C TRP A 240 3.16 -2.44 0.73
N PHE A 241 4.21 -1.60 0.82
CA PHE A 241 4.88 -1.36 2.10
C PHE A 241 3.95 -0.69 3.12
N PHE A 242 3.12 0.24 2.66
CA PHE A 242 2.12 0.87 3.50
C PHE A 242 1.06 -0.14 3.98
N ALA A 243 0.58 -1.02 3.10
CA ALA A 243 -0.32 -2.12 3.45
C ALA A 243 0.28 -3.06 4.49
N ARG A 244 1.55 -3.47 4.31
CA ARG A 244 2.29 -4.28 5.28
C ARG A 244 2.35 -3.63 6.65
N ARG A 245 2.65 -2.34 6.70
CA ARG A 245 2.75 -1.61 7.97
C ARG A 245 1.41 -1.61 8.68
N ILE A 246 0.34 -1.21 8.01
CA ILE A 246 -1.01 -1.20 8.62
C ILE A 246 -1.39 -2.60 9.10
N TYR A 247 -1.05 -3.62 8.33
CA TYR A 247 -1.28 -5.01 8.71
C TYR A 247 -0.52 -5.41 9.98
N LEU A 248 0.77 -5.07 10.09
CA LEU A 248 1.57 -5.33 11.28
C LEU A 248 1.08 -4.53 12.49
N ASP A 249 0.75 -3.24 12.30
CA ASP A 249 0.18 -2.40 13.35
C ASP A 249 -1.12 -3.04 13.88
N ALA A 250 -2.03 -3.47 12.99
CA ALA A 250 -3.26 -4.16 13.38
C ALA A 250 -3.00 -5.46 14.15
N GLN A 251 -1.89 -6.16 13.88
CA GLN A 251 -1.52 -7.39 14.59
C GLN A 251 -0.88 -7.15 15.94
N VAL A 252 -0.05 -6.11 16.10
CA VAL A 252 0.65 -5.83 17.36
C VAL A 252 -0.31 -5.31 18.42
N TYR A 253 -1.24 -4.42 18.05
CA TYR A 253 -2.15 -3.79 19.03
C TYR A 253 -3.32 -4.66 19.47
N ALA A 254 -3.67 -5.71 18.72
CA ALA A 254 -4.78 -6.60 19.06
C ALA A 254 -4.54 -7.52 20.29
N PRO A 255 -3.39 -8.18 20.46
CA PRO A 255 -3.12 -9.02 21.63
C PRO A 255 -2.92 -8.21 22.92
N GLU A 256 -2.35 -7.00 22.86
CA GLU A 256 -2.19 -6.14 24.03
C GLU A 256 -3.55 -5.80 24.69
N MET A 257 -4.60 -5.61 23.89
CA MET A 257 -5.94 -5.39 24.44
C MET A 257 -6.49 -6.60 25.18
N LYS A 258 -6.36 -7.81 24.60
CA LYS A 258 -6.84 -9.03 25.27
C LYS A 258 -6.13 -9.24 26.60
N GLN A 259 -4.83 -9.02 26.65
CA GLN A 259 -4.07 -9.18 27.89
C GLN A 259 -4.45 -8.13 28.93
N ASN A 260 -4.67 -6.89 28.50
CA ASN A 260 -5.09 -5.80 29.39
C ASN A 260 -6.54 -5.97 29.89
N GLU A 261 -7.44 -6.49 29.07
CA GLU A 261 -8.83 -6.77 29.45
C GLU A 261 -8.91 -7.93 30.44
N VAL A 262 -8.16 -9.01 30.22
CA VAL A 262 -8.03 -10.11 31.19
C VAL A 262 -7.46 -9.59 32.50
N ARG A 263 -6.38 -8.78 32.46
CA ARG A 263 -5.81 -8.17 33.67
C ARG A 263 -6.81 -7.27 34.42
N ARG A 264 -7.60 -6.47 33.70
CA ARG A 264 -8.64 -5.61 34.31
C ARG A 264 -9.75 -6.43 34.95
N THR A 265 -10.18 -7.50 34.29
CA THR A 265 -11.22 -8.39 34.81
C THR A 265 -10.73 -9.13 36.05
N THR A 266 -9.50 -9.68 36.03
CA THR A 266 -8.89 -10.33 37.19
C THR A 266 -8.68 -9.36 38.35
N ARG A 267 -8.26 -8.11 38.09
CA ARG A 267 -8.10 -7.10 39.14
C ARG A 267 -9.42 -6.67 39.76
N ARG A 268 -10.52 -6.66 39.00
CA ARG A 268 -11.86 -6.34 39.49
C ARG A 268 -12.47 -7.48 40.33
N ILE A 269 -12.02 -8.71 40.11
CA ILE A 269 -12.49 -9.90 40.83
C ILE A 269 -11.62 -10.20 42.06
N GLN A 270 -10.50 -9.50 42.28
CA GLN A 270 -9.84 -9.60 43.59
C GLN A 270 -10.83 -9.11 44.65
N PRO A 271 -11.28 -10.01 45.55
CA PRO A 271 -12.20 -9.62 46.60
C PRO A 271 -11.49 -8.58 47.45
N ILE A 272 -12.15 -7.44 47.63
CA ILE A 272 -11.77 -6.49 48.67
C ILE A 272 -11.77 -7.31 49.95
N ASN A 273 -10.58 -7.55 50.50
CA ASN A 273 -10.43 -8.25 51.76
C ASN A 273 -10.89 -7.28 52.85
N VAL A 274 -12.19 -7.25 53.10
CA VAL A 274 -12.83 -6.48 54.17
C VAL A 274 -12.63 -7.28 55.44
N ASP A 275 -11.42 -7.29 56.00
CA ASP A 275 -11.16 -7.97 57.28
C ASP A 275 -10.21 -7.25 58.23
N ASP A 276 -9.97 -5.95 58.04
CA ASP A 276 -9.22 -5.12 59.01
C ASP A 276 -10.10 -4.02 59.61
N THR A 277 -11.19 -4.40 60.26
CA THR A 277 -11.87 -3.49 61.21
C THR A 277 -12.53 -4.25 62.35
N GLN A 278 -11.73 -4.50 63.41
CA GLN A 278 -12.05 -4.71 64.85
C GLN A 278 -11.11 -5.80 65.39
N SER A 279 -10.07 -5.47 66.16
CA SER A 279 -10.21 -5.22 67.59
C SER A 279 -8.93 -4.60 68.14
N SER A 280 -9.03 -3.34 68.57
CA SER A 280 -8.17 -2.77 69.60
C SER A 280 -8.95 -2.84 70.90
N GLU A 281 -8.66 -3.84 71.73
CA GLU A 281 -9.07 -3.83 73.13
C GLU A 281 -7.98 -4.47 74.00
N HIS A 282 -7.19 -3.56 74.61
CA HIS A 282 -6.61 -3.63 75.94
C HIS A 282 -6.78 -4.93 76.74
N VAL A 283 -5.68 -5.64 77.06
CA VAL A 283 -5.47 -6.30 78.36
C VAL A 283 -3.97 -6.31 78.68
N ALA A 284 -3.63 -5.77 79.85
CA ALA A 284 -2.33 -5.84 80.48
C ALA A 284 -2.12 -7.19 81.19
N GLU A 285 -0.89 -7.44 81.64
CA GLU A 285 -0.52 -8.26 82.80
C GLU A 285 0.29 -9.54 82.50
N THR A 286 1.59 -9.44 82.87
CA THR A 286 2.50 -10.42 83.49
C THR A 286 2.78 -11.78 82.85
N GLY A 287 4.06 -12.17 82.86
CA GLY A 287 4.44 -13.58 82.97
C GLY A 287 5.85 -13.90 82.49
N ASP A 288 6.74 -14.11 83.46
CA ASP A 288 8.06 -14.72 83.36
C ASP A 288 8.10 -16.10 82.65
N MET A 289 9.34 -16.55 82.37
CA MET A 289 9.86 -17.92 82.16
C MET A 289 10.38 -18.18 80.72
N GLN A 290 11.69 -18.26 80.47
CA GLN A 290 12.72 -19.27 80.80
C GLN A 290 12.88 -20.38 79.74
N ALA A 291 14.16 -20.78 79.58
CA ALA A 291 14.72 -21.96 78.92
C ALA A 291 14.73 -21.94 77.37
N GLU A 292 15.89 -21.89 76.71
CA GLU A 292 16.85 -23.01 76.52
C GLU A 292 16.19 -24.22 75.83
N ASP A 293 16.51 -24.48 74.57
CA ASP A 293 17.13 -25.76 74.20
C ASP A 293 17.67 -25.76 72.77
N GLU A 294 18.88 -26.31 72.68
CA GLU A 294 19.62 -26.68 71.48
C GLU A 294 18.96 -27.89 70.81
N HIS A 295 19.13 -28.06 69.49
CA HIS A 295 19.56 -29.36 68.94
C HIS A 295 19.95 -29.26 67.46
N GLU A 296 21.19 -29.68 67.23
CA GLU A 296 21.76 -30.23 65.99
C GLU A 296 20.87 -31.34 65.41
N GLN A 297 20.79 -31.46 64.08
CA GLN A 297 21.31 -32.64 63.37
C GLN A 297 21.23 -32.52 61.85
N ASP A 298 22.29 -33.06 61.25
CA ASP A 298 22.55 -33.28 59.84
C ASP A 298 21.46 -34.09 59.12
N ASP A 299 21.32 -33.91 57.81
CA ASP A 299 21.25 -35.07 56.92
C ASP A 299 21.66 -34.72 55.48
N ASP A 300 22.61 -35.54 55.05
CA ASP A 300 23.32 -35.67 53.78
C ASP A 300 22.44 -36.37 52.74
N VAL A 301 22.16 -35.76 51.59
CA VAL A 301 21.88 -36.51 50.35
C VAL A 301 22.53 -35.81 49.16
N SER A 302 23.66 -36.40 48.78
CA SER A 302 24.32 -36.27 47.49
C SER A 302 23.43 -36.77 46.35
N THR A 303 23.32 -36.03 45.24
CA THR A 303 23.07 -36.62 43.91
C THR A 303 23.73 -35.77 42.83
N GLU A 304 24.88 -36.23 42.36
CA GLU A 304 25.51 -35.78 41.12
C GLU A 304 24.82 -36.44 39.92
N SER A 305 24.54 -35.66 38.86
CA SER A 305 24.90 -36.09 37.50
C SER A 305 24.84 -34.93 36.49
N PRO A 306 25.64 -35.01 35.41
CA PRO A 306 26.04 -33.87 34.59
C PRO A 306 25.27 -33.80 33.26
N ALA A 307 25.15 -32.60 32.69
CA ALA A 307 24.93 -32.42 31.26
C ALA A 307 25.38 -31.03 30.82
N ASP A 308 26.39 -31.05 29.95
CA ASP A 308 26.73 -30.12 28.87
C ASP A 308 25.83 -28.90 28.66
N GLU A 309 26.42 -27.69 28.69
CA GLU A 309 25.85 -26.55 27.98
C GLU A 309 26.94 -25.67 27.39
N GLU A 310 26.88 -25.54 26.06
CA GLU A 310 27.76 -24.77 25.19
C GLU A 310 27.65 -23.27 25.49
N SER A 311 28.78 -22.57 25.39
CA SER A 311 28.86 -21.13 25.59
C SER A 311 28.56 -20.38 24.28
N GLU A 312 27.36 -19.81 24.19
CA GLU A 312 26.98 -18.87 23.13
C GLU A 312 27.35 -17.44 23.55
N TYR A 313 28.22 -16.81 22.78
CA TYR A 313 28.74 -15.45 23.01
C TYR A 313 27.70 -14.43 22.50
N VAL A 314 26.92 -13.83 23.41
CA VAL A 314 26.02 -12.71 23.09
C VAL A 314 26.79 -11.41 23.24
N VAL A 315 27.04 -10.74 22.11
CA VAL A 315 27.55 -9.35 22.06
C VAL A 315 26.35 -8.42 22.18
N GLU A 316 26.14 -7.87 23.39
CA GLU A 316 25.21 -6.75 23.60
C GLU A 316 25.82 -5.47 23.03
N VAL A 317 25.26 -5.00 21.90
CA VAL A 317 25.50 -3.64 21.38
C VAL A 317 24.46 -2.73 22.02
N SER A 318 24.91 -1.76 22.82
CA SER A 318 24.08 -0.75 23.47
C SER A 318 23.61 0.31 22.46
N GLU A 319 22.34 0.26 22.07
CA GLU A 319 21.66 1.26 21.21
C GLU A 319 20.91 2.35 22.01
N GLU A 320 21.28 2.63 23.26
CA GLU A 320 20.45 3.48 24.15
C GLU A 320 20.70 5.00 24.11
N ASP A 321 21.62 5.52 23.29
CA ASP A 321 22.00 6.96 23.33
C ASP A 321 21.47 7.82 22.15
N HIS A 322 20.57 7.30 21.29
CA HIS A 322 20.08 8.06 20.12
C HIS A 322 18.55 8.25 19.99
N GLU A 323 17.74 7.77 20.95
CA GLU A 323 16.28 7.98 20.91
C GLU A 323 15.78 9.21 21.69
N GLU A 324 16.54 9.74 22.67
CA GLU A 324 16.07 10.87 23.49
C GLU A 324 16.08 12.23 22.73
N ASP A 325 16.93 12.42 21.72
CA ASP A 325 16.99 13.69 20.95
C ASP A 325 15.84 13.84 19.93
N ILE A 326 15.29 12.74 19.41
CA ILE A 326 14.21 12.78 18.39
C ILE A 326 12.85 13.08 19.04
N GLU A 327 12.64 12.70 20.31
CA GLU A 327 11.37 12.96 21.01
C GLU A 327 11.18 14.42 21.46
N GLU A 328 12.26 15.19 21.65
CA GLU A 328 12.16 16.61 21.99
C GLU A 328 11.86 17.47 20.76
N GLU A 329 12.50 17.20 19.62
CA GLU A 329 12.23 17.92 18.36
C GLU A 329 10.78 17.70 17.89
N LEU A 330 10.24 16.47 18.03
CA LEU A 330 8.86 16.16 17.64
C LEU A 330 7.79 16.83 18.53
N LYS A 331 8.13 17.21 19.77
CA LYS A 331 7.18 17.88 20.68
C LYS A 331 7.06 19.37 20.39
N GLU A 332 8.14 20.01 19.97
CA GLU A 332 8.13 21.43 19.59
C GLU A 332 7.27 21.66 18.33
N ASP A 333 7.36 20.78 17.35
CA ASP A 333 6.59 20.89 16.09
C ASP A 333 5.08 20.67 16.27
N ILE A 334 4.68 19.80 17.22
CA ILE A 334 3.25 19.54 17.49
C ILE A 334 2.61 20.74 18.21
N ALA A 335 3.32 21.37 19.14
CA ALA A 335 2.83 22.57 19.84
C ALA A 335 2.68 23.77 18.90
N ALA A 336 3.53 23.88 17.88
CA ALA A 336 3.43 24.93 16.86
C ALA A 336 2.18 24.76 15.95
N TYR A 337 1.77 23.52 15.68
CA TYR A 337 0.59 23.25 14.84
C TYR A 337 -0.75 23.42 15.58
N GLU A 338 -0.83 23.06 16.87
CA GLU A 338 -2.08 23.19 17.64
C GLU A 338 -2.45 24.66 17.95
N SER A 339 -1.51 25.60 17.86
CA SER A 339 -1.77 27.02 18.13
C SER A 339 -2.31 27.83 16.93
N ASN A 340 -2.36 27.23 15.72
CA ASN A 340 -2.79 27.94 14.50
C ASN A 340 -4.18 27.53 13.96
N ASP A 341 -4.82 26.51 14.52
CA ASP A 341 -6.08 25.94 13.98
C ASP A 341 -7.36 26.35 14.75
N GLU A 342 -7.29 27.24 15.75
CA GLU A 342 -8.46 27.66 16.55
C GLU A 342 -9.11 28.99 16.12
N GLU A 343 -8.62 29.69 15.09
CA GLU A 343 -9.20 30.97 14.63
C GLU A 343 -9.53 31.04 13.13
N GLU A 344 -10.26 30.08 12.55
CA GLU A 344 -10.99 30.37 11.30
C GLU A 344 -12.12 29.36 11.05
N TYR A 345 -13.27 29.85 10.57
CA TYR A 345 -14.54 29.17 10.26
C TYR A 345 -15.61 29.13 11.35
N VAL A 346 -16.05 30.35 11.71
CA VAL A 346 -17.45 30.66 12.02
C VAL A 346 -18.07 31.29 10.76
N ASP A 347 -19.33 30.96 10.47
CA ASP A 347 -20.21 31.42 9.37
C ASP A 347 -19.96 30.85 7.97
N ALA A 348 -20.74 29.82 7.59
CA ALA A 348 -21.55 29.88 6.37
C ALA A 348 -22.60 28.74 6.29
N VAL A 349 -23.86 29.18 6.15
CA VAL A 349 -24.99 28.53 5.46
C VAL A 349 -25.74 27.40 6.19
N ALA A 350 -26.82 27.86 6.83
CA ALA A 350 -28.06 27.12 7.06
C ALA A 350 -28.84 26.93 5.75
N ASP A 351 -29.77 25.97 5.79
CA ASP A 351 -30.84 25.67 4.81
C ASP A 351 -30.46 24.74 3.66
N GLU A 352 -30.81 23.44 3.81
CA GLU A 352 -31.41 22.60 2.76
C GLU A 352 -31.74 21.21 3.36
N ASP A 353 -32.80 21.15 4.15
CA ASP A 353 -33.54 19.91 4.43
C ASP A 353 -34.79 19.93 3.52
N GLU A 354 -34.71 19.38 2.31
CA GLU A 354 -35.89 19.15 1.48
C GLU A 354 -36.09 17.66 1.17
N TYR A 355 -37.21 17.18 1.70
CA TYR A 355 -37.82 15.87 1.58
C TYR A 355 -38.05 15.50 0.09
N TYR A 356 -37.69 14.28 -0.31
CA TYR A 356 -38.30 13.65 -1.50
C TYR A 356 -39.38 12.66 -1.05
N GLU A 357 -40.62 13.13 -1.01
CA GLU A 357 -41.81 12.29 -1.11
C GLU A 357 -42.01 11.90 -2.58
N THR A 358 -41.96 10.60 -2.85
CA THR A 358 -42.37 10.01 -4.13
C THR A 358 -43.89 10.00 -4.23
N GLU A 359 -44.47 10.90 -5.01
CA GLU A 359 -45.84 10.75 -5.53
C GLU A 359 -45.83 9.79 -6.73
N TYR A 360 -46.70 8.78 -6.64
CA TYR A 360 -47.07 7.89 -7.72
C TYR A 360 -48.13 8.60 -8.57
N ASP A 361 -47.85 8.81 -9.85
CA ASP A 361 -48.89 9.08 -10.84
C ASP A 361 -49.21 7.78 -11.60
N GLU A 362 -50.47 7.37 -11.43
CA GLU A 362 -51.18 6.37 -12.21
C GLU A 362 -51.55 6.93 -13.59
N GLU A 363 -51.89 6.03 -14.50
CA GLU A 363 -52.55 6.24 -15.82
C GLU A 363 -51.62 6.48 -17.03
N GLU A 364 -51.33 5.43 -17.79
CA GLU A 364 -52.03 5.26 -19.08
C GLU A 364 -51.89 3.83 -19.62
N SER A 365 -53.05 3.23 -19.86
CA SER A 365 -53.28 1.92 -20.45
C SER A 365 -53.01 1.93 -21.95
N ASN A 366 -52.30 0.92 -22.47
CA ASN A 366 -52.52 0.42 -23.82
C ASN A 366 -52.32 -1.11 -23.86
N GLU A 367 -53.44 -1.78 -23.61
CA GLU A 367 -53.99 -2.89 -24.39
C GLU A 367 -53.17 -3.36 -25.59
N TYR A 368 -52.64 -4.59 -25.56
CA TYR A 368 -52.59 -5.47 -26.75
C TYR A 368 -52.61 -6.95 -26.35
N SER A 369 -53.82 -7.51 -26.47
CA SER A 369 -54.21 -8.84 -26.98
C SER A 369 -53.19 -9.99 -26.94
N TYR A 370 -53.49 -10.97 -26.09
CA TYR A 370 -52.93 -12.32 -26.06
C TYR A 370 -53.80 -13.29 -26.88
N ALA A 371 -53.22 -13.84 -27.95
CA ALA A 371 -53.63 -15.07 -28.64
C ALA A 371 -52.29 -15.75 -29.01
N GLY A 372 -51.96 -16.98 -28.61
CA GLY A 372 -52.78 -18.18 -28.52
C GLY A 372 -52.53 -19.00 -29.79
N TYR A 373 -52.12 -20.26 -29.60
CA TYR A 373 -51.87 -21.33 -30.59
C TYR A 373 -50.45 -21.34 -31.18
N GLU A 374 -49.81 -22.46 -31.50
CA GLU A 374 -49.90 -23.89 -31.17
C GLU A 374 -48.58 -24.49 -31.71
N ASP A 375 -48.08 -25.56 -31.12
CA ASP A 375 -47.01 -26.38 -31.68
C ASP A 375 -47.42 -26.93 -33.05
N GLU A 376 -46.57 -26.83 -34.07
CA GLU A 376 -46.52 -27.83 -35.15
C GLU A 376 -45.17 -27.81 -35.89
N ASP A 377 -44.53 -28.98 -35.88
CA ASP A 377 -43.34 -29.34 -36.66
C ASP A 377 -43.64 -29.34 -38.16
N SER A 378 -42.84 -28.67 -38.98
CA SER A 378 -42.65 -29.09 -40.38
C SER A 378 -41.37 -28.53 -40.99
N TYR A 379 -40.50 -29.46 -41.39
CA TYR A 379 -39.36 -29.24 -42.27
C TYR A 379 -39.85 -28.84 -43.67
N GLU A 380 -39.49 -27.65 -44.14
CA GLU A 380 -39.40 -27.39 -45.58
C GLU A 380 -38.09 -26.68 -45.92
N GLN A 381 -37.38 -27.32 -46.84
CA GLN A 381 -36.12 -26.92 -47.42
C GLN A 381 -36.43 -26.03 -48.63
N GLU A 382 -36.40 -24.71 -48.45
CA GLU A 382 -36.53 -23.76 -49.55
C GLU A 382 -35.18 -23.20 -49.98
N THR A 383 -34.87 -23.43 -51.24
CA THR A 383 -33.77 -22.88 -52.01
C THR A 383 -33.93 -21.36 -52.19
N PHE A 384 -33.06 -20.57 -51.56
CA PHE A 384 -33.00 -19.12 -51.75
C PHE A 384 -32.09 -18.79 -52.94
N GLU A 385 -32.65 -18.80 -54.15
CA GLU A 385 -32.06 -18.16 -55.33
C GLU A 385 -32.87 -16.89 -55.68
N GLY A 386 -32.25 -15.73 -55.47
CA GLY A 386 -32.52 -14.52 -56.27
C GLY A 386 -33.46 -13.45 -55.68
N SER A 387 -32.93 -12.52 -54.88
CA SER A 387 -33.52 -11.18 -54.71
C SER A 387 -32.55 -10.06 -54.27
N VAL A 388 -31.24 -10.16 -54.53
CA VAL A 388 -30.23 -9.17 -54.06
C VAL A 388 -30.18 -7.87 -54.90
N VAL A 389 -31.06 -7.70 -55.91
CA VAL A 389 -30.93 -6.57 -56.86
C VAL A 389 -31.83 -5.37 -56.54
N GLU A 390 -32.87 -5.51 -55.71
CA GLU A 390 -33.80 -4.38 -55.45
C GLU A 390 -33.39 -3.45 -54.29
N GLU A 391 -32.67 -3.92 -53.26
CA GLU A 391 -32.31 -3.10 -52.09
C GLU A 391 -31.21 -2.04 -52.36
N GLY A 392 -30.38 -2.23 -53.40
CA GLY A 392 -29.32 -1.27 -53.73
C GLY A 392 -29.82 0.01 -54.40
N SER A 393 -31.04 0.00 -54.96
CA SER A 393 -31.56 1.13 -55.74
C SER A 393 -32.10 2.27 -54.88
N ASP A 394 -32.64 1.96 -53.70
CA ASP A 394 -33.18 2.96 -52.77
C ASP A 394 -32.07 3.75 -52.06
N ILE A 395 -30.93 3.12 -51.78
CA ILE A 395 -29.79 3.77 -51.11
C ILE A 395 -29.14 4.82 -52.03
N ILE A 396 -28.97 4.51 -53.32
CA ILE A 396 -28.38 5.43 -54.30
C ILE A 396 -29.25 6.68 -54.48
N SER A 397 -30.58 6.54 -54.39
CA SER A 397 -31.50 7.68 -54.50
C SER A 397 -31.38 8.66 -53.31
N GLN A 398 -31.17 8.14 -52.09
CA GLN A 398 -31.03 8.98 -50.89
C GLN A 398 -29.72 9.80 -50.90
N PHE A 399 -28.61 9.25 -51.38
CA PHE A 399 -27.35 9.98 -51.47
C PHE A 399 -27.35 11.03 -52.58
N LYS A 400 -28.09 10.80 -53.67
CA LYS A 400 -28.24 11.78 -54.75
C LYS A 400 -29.04 13.01 -54.31
N ASP A 401 -30.05 12.82 -53.45
CA ASP A 401 -30.81 13.93 -52.85
C ASP A 401 -30.01 14.72 -51.81
N ALA A 402 -28.95 14.12 -51.23
CA ALA A 402 -28.03 14.78 -50.31
C ALA A 402 -26.93 15.61 -50.99
N GLY A 403 -26.92 15.68 -52.33
CA GLY A 403 -25.98 16.51 -53.10
C GLY A 403 -24.57 15.92 -53.23
N TRP A 404 -24.43 14.60 -53.09
CA TRP A 404 -23.16 13.90 -53.30
C TRP A 404 -22.89 13.75 -54.80
N ASP A 405 -21.63 13.92 -55.20
CA ASP A 405 -21.22 13.77 -56.59
C ASP A 405 -21.34 12.29 -57.02
N GLU A 406 -21.74 12.04 -58.28
CA GLU A 406 -21.98 10.66 -58.78
C GLU A 406 -20.75 9.75 -58.64
N GLU A 407 -19.54 10.32 -58.69
CA GLU A 407 -18.27 9.61 -58.46
C GLU A 407 -18.11 9.11 -57.02
N GLU A 408 -18.57 9.88 -56.02
CA GLU A 408 -18.48 9.50 -54.60
C GLU A 408 -19.47 8.38 -54.26
N VAL A 409 -20.66 8.43 -54.87
CA VAL A 409 -21.68 7.37 -54.72
C VAL A 409 -21.21 6.05 -55.36
N GLU A 410 -20.52 6.12 -56.51
CA GLU A 410 -19.96 4.95 -57.16
C GLU A 410 -18.80 4.34 -56.36
N LEU A 411 -17.94 5.17 -55.77
CA LEU A 411 -16.88 4.72 -54.85
C LEU A 411 -17.42 4.02 -53.62
N LEU A 412 -18.47 4.57 -52.98
CA LEU A 412 -19.12 3.92 -51.83
C LEU A 412 -19.74 2.57 -52.21
N ALA A 413 -20.42 2.51 -53.36
CA ALA A 413 -21.00 1.27 -53.85
C ALA A 413 -19.93 0.21 -54.18
N GLN A 414 -18.74 0.63 -54.61
CA GLN A 414 -17.61 -0.28 -54.82
C GLN A 414 -17.06 -0.79 -53.47
N LEU A 415 -16.91 0.08 -52.49
CA LEU A 415 -16.40 -0.27 -51.16
C LEU A 415 -17.32 -1.26 -50.42
N GLU A 416 -18.64 -1.10 -50.56
CA GLU A 416 -19.61 -2.05 -50.00
C GLU A 416 -19.54 -3.44 -50.67
N ARG A 417 -19.29 -3.50 -51.99
CA ARG A 417 -19.09 -4.77 -52.69
C ARG A 417 -17.83 -5.48 -52.21
N GLU A 418 -16.73 -4.74 -52.04
CA GLU A 418 -15.48 -5.29 -51.52
C GLU A 418 -15.65 -5.80 -50.08
N GLN A 419 -16.39 -5.08 -49.24
CA GLN A 419 -16.68 -5.51 -47.86
C GLN A 419 -17.52 -6.81 -47.84
N LYS A 420 -18.58 -6.90 -48.66
CA LYS A 420 -19.39 -8.13 -48.78
C LYS A 420 -18.58 -9.32 -49.31
N GLU A 421 -17.62 -9.08 -50.21
CA GLU A 421 -16.72 -10.12 -50.71
C GLU A 421 -15.78 -10.63 -49.60
N LEU A 422 -15.23 -9.73 -48.78
CA LEU A 422 -14.40 -10.11 -47.63
C LEU A 422 -15.18 -10.90 -46.58
N GLU A 423 -16.42 -10.50 -46.29
CA GLU A 423 -17.30 -11.24 -45.37
C GLU A 423 -17.61 -12.65 -45.89
N ARG A 424 -17.82 -12.80 -47.20
CA ARG A 424 -18.01 -14.10 -47.82
C ARG A 424 -16.77 -14.99 -47.71
N ILE A 425 -15.58 -14.44 -47.95
CA ILE A 425 -14.31 -15.17 -47.81
C ILE A 425 -14.10 -15.61 -46.35
N ALA A 426 -14.39 -14.74 -45.38
CA ALA A 426 -14.30 -15.08 -43.96
C ALA A 426 -15.28 -16.19 -43.55
N ALA A 427 -16.51 -16.15 -44.07
CA ALA A 427 -17.49 -17.21 -43.84
C ALA A 427 -17.10 -18.55 -44.47
N GLU A 428 -16.47 -18.52 -45.66
CA GLU A 428 -15.92 -19.73 -46.30
C GLU A 428 -14.74 -20.32 -45.52
N GLN A 429 -13.86 -19.47 -44.95
CA GLN A 429 -12.77 -19.94 -44.07
C GLN A 429 -13.32 -20.58 -42.79
N HIS A 430 -14.31 -19.97 -42.14
CA HIS A 430 -14.90 -20.53 -40.93
C HIS A 430 -15.54 -21.91 -41.17
N LYS A 431 -16.18 -22.12 -42.31
CA LYS A 431 -16.72 -23.45 -42.70
C LYS A 431 -15.62 -24.47 -43.00
N SER A 432 -14.48 -24.03 -43.53
CA SER A 432 -13.33 -24.92 -43.76
C SER A 432 -12.75 -25.42 -42.44
N ASP A 433 -12.60 -24.53 -41.46
CA ASP A 433 -12.04 -24.86 -40.15
C ASP A 433 -12.96 -25.81 -39.35
N GLU A 434 -14.29 -25.61 -39.43
CA GLU A 434 -15.26 -26.52 -38.81
C GLU A 434 -15.17 -27.95 -39.37
N ASN A 435 -15.03 -28.10 -40.70
CA ASN A 435 -14.89 -29.42 -41.33
C ASN A 435 -13.58 -30.14 -40.95
N GLU A 436 -12.45 -29.42 -40.80
CA GLU A 436 -11.19 -30.04 -40.36
C GLU A 436 -11.26 -30.53 -38.90
N THR A 437 -12.00 -29.81 -38.04
CA THR A 437 -12.19 -30.24 -36.65
C THR A 437 -13.10 -31.48 -36.52
N GLU A 438 -14.08 -31.66 -37.40
CA GLU A 438 -14.89 -32.88 -37.42
C GLU A 438 -14.11 -34.10 -37.96
N GLU A 439 -13.25 -33.92 -38.97
CA GLU A 439 -12.46 -35.01 -39.54
C GLU A 439 -11.38 -35.54 -38.57
N THR A 440 -10.78 -34.65 -37.77
CA THR A 440 -9.81 -35.00 -36.73
C THR A 440 -10.46 -35.67 -35.50
N ALA A 441 -11.67 -35.26 -35.13
CA ALA A 441 -12.43 -35.92 -34.06
C ALA A 441 -12.88 -37.34 -34.44
N ALA A 442 -13.22 -37.58 -35.72
CA ALA A 442 -13.62 -38.90 -36.20
C ALA A 442 -12.45 -39.91 -36.22
N THR A 443 -11.23 -39.47 -36.56
CA THR A 443 -10.05 -40.35 -36.59
C THR A 443 -9.55 -40.75 -35.20
N GLN A 444 -9.76 -39.92 -34.18
CA GLN A 444 -9.28 -40.21 -32.83
C GLN A 444 -10.17 -41.23 -32.07
N SER A 445 -11.39 -41.49 -32.54
CA SER A 445 -12.34 -42.41 -31.88
C SER A 445 -12.17 -43.90 -32.23
N ILE A 446 -11.25 -44.25 -33.15
CA ILE A 446 -11.11 -45.63 -33.67
C ILE A 446 -9.96 -46.42 -33.01
N ASP A 447 -9.03 -45.79 -32.29
CA ASP A 447 -7.80 -46.45 -31.80
C ASP A 447 -7.77 -46.81 -30.30
N GLU A 448 -8.86 -46.66 -29.53
CA GLU A 448 -8.85 -46.91 -28.07
C GLU A 448 -9.41 -48.27 -27.61
N HIS A 449 -9.58 -49.24 -28.50
CA HIS A 449 -10.01 -50.60 -28.13
C HIS A 449 -9.06 -51.67 -28.68
N ASP A 450 -7.91 -51.84 -28.03
CA ASP A 450 -7.29 -53.16 -27.77
C ASP A 450 -5.91 -52.98 -27.11
N THR A 451 -5.74 -53.45 -25.87
CA THR A 451 -4.63 -54.32 -25.43
C THR A 451 -4.63 -54.50 -23.91
N VAL A 452 -5.10 -55.67 -23.49
CA VAL A 452 -4.85 -56.30 -22.18
C VAL A 452 -3.84 -57.42 -22.42
N SER A 453 -2.73 -57.45 -21.66
CA SER A 453 -2.24 -58.65 -20.95
C SER A 453 -0.83 -58.48 -20.37
N GLU A 454 -0.73 -58.80 -19.07
CA GLU A 454 0.35 -59.43 -18.29
C GLU A 454 1.69 -59.79 -18.99
N VAL A 455 2.81 -59.61 -18.27
CA VAL A 455 3.80 -60.66 -17.94
C VAL A 455 4.74 -60.20 -16.81
N GLU A 456 4.97 -61.10 -15.86
CA GLU A 456 5.88 -61.08 -14.70
C GLU A 456 7.38 -61.09 -15.04
N SER A 457 8.18 -60.84 -13.98
CA SER A 457 9.40 -61.55 -13.57
C SER A 457 10.79 -60.91 -13.82
N ASP A 458 11.41 -60.61 -12.67
CA ASP A 458 12.73 -61.03 -12.19
C ASP A 458 14.05 -60.45 -12.73
N SER A 459 14.77 -59.87 -11.75
CA SER A 459 16.19 -60.00 -11.41
C SER A 459 17.24 -60.04 -12.52
N GLU A 460 18.21 -59.11 -12.45
CA GLU A 460 19.61 -59.52 -12.27
C GLU A 460 20.55 -58.37 -11.89
N SER A 461 21.51 -58.73 -11.07
CA SER A 461 22.57 -57.94 -10.46
C SER A 461 23.81 -57.80 -11.35
N ARG A 462 24.65 -56.80 -11.02
CA ARG A 462 26.14 -56.72 -11.08
C ARG A 462 26.82 -55.76 -12.09
N PRO A 463 28.08 -55.33 -11.79
CA PRO A 463 28.56 -53.94 -11.93
C PRO A 463 29.78 -53.76 -12.86
N SER A 464 30.23 -52.52 -13.08
CA SER A 464 31.63 -52.09 -13.40
C SER A 464 31.64 -50.56 -13.66
N VAL A 465 32.53 -49.68 -13.14
CA VAL A 465 34.01 -49.58 -13.08
C VAL A 465 34.58 -48.60 -14.15
N ILE A 466 35.21 -47.50 -13.65
CA ILE A 466 36.31 -46.65 -14.21
C ILE A 466 35.95 -45.43 -15.11
N LEU A 467 36.27 -44.20 -14.64
CA LEU A 467 37.36 -43.31 -15.13
C LEU A 467 37.19 -41.85 -14.64
N GLY A 468 38.17 -41.34 -13.87
CA GLY A 468 38.50 -39.91 -13.79
C GLY A 468 39.47 -39.52 -14.90
N PRO A 469 39.77 -38.21 -15.09
CA PRO A 469 41.12 -37.77 -14.70
C PRO A 469 41.24 -36.30 -14.22
N ASP A 470 42.14 -36.11 -13.27
CA ASP A 470 42.85 -34.84 -13.00
C ASP A 470 43.90 -34.55 -14.09
N GLY A 471 44.24 -33.27 -14.32
CA GLY A 471 45.42 -32.92 -15.11
C GLY A 471 45.74 -31.43 -15.37
N LYS A 472 46.54 -30.84 -14.47
CA LYS A 472 47.68 -29.90 -14.69
C LYS A 472 47.51 -28.41 -15.07
N SER A 473 47.87 -27.57 -14.09
CA SER A 473 48.96 -26.55 -14.03
C SER A 473 49.62 -25.98 -15.31
N ILE A 474 49.72 -24.64 -15.42
CA ILE A 474 50.84 -23.80 -15.93
C ILE A 474 50.72 -22.39 -15.28
N SER A 475 51.62 -21.96 -14.36
CA SER A 475 52.81 -21.09 -14.55
C SER A 475 52.47 -19.66 -15.07
N SER A 476 52.56 -18.62 -14.21
CA SER A 476 53.72 -17.76 -13.91
C SER A 476 54.14 -16.82 -15.03
N THR A 477 54.02 -15.51 -14.80
CA THR A 477 55.00 -14.50 -15.25
C THR A 477 54.91 -13.28 -14.35
N ASP A 478 55.97 -13.11 -13.56
CA ASP A 478 56.39 -11.88 -12.92
C ASP A 478 56.77 -10.82 -13.96
N SER A 479 56.61 -9.54 -13.63
CA SER A 479 57.74 -8.60 -13.42
C SER A 479 57.27 -7.14 -13.49
N GLU A 480 57.62 -6.41 -12.41
CA GLU A 480 58.17 -5.03 -12.36
C GLU A 480 57.33 -3.90 -13.01
N GLU A 481 57.09 -2.76 -12.37
CA GLU A 481 58.08 -1.87 -11.74
C GLU A 481 57.31 -0.80 -10.91
N ALA A 482 57.83 -0.50 -9.70
CA ALA A 482 57.48 0.68 -8.89
C ALA A 482 58.38 1.88 -9.36
N PRO A 483 58.49 3.06 -8.69
CA PRO A 483 57.87 3.53 -7.43
C PRO A 483 57.48 5.04 -7.41
N GLU A 484 57.20 5.55 -6.20
CA GLU A 484 57.35 6.96 -5.74
C GLU A 484 56.19 7.93 -6.12
N GLU A 485 55.59 8.77 -5.26
CA GLU A 485 56.08 9.55 -4.11
C GLU A 485 54.86 10.07 -3.27
N GLU A 486 54.92 9.95 -1.93
CA GLU A 486 54.36 10.94 -0.97
C GLU A 486 55.42 12.07 -0.77
N PRO A 487 55.25 13.22 -0.06
CA PRO A 487 54.20 13.61 0.92
C PRO A 487 53.80 15.12 0.90
N ASN A 488 53.02 15.53 1.92
CA ASN A 488 52.99 16.84 2.60
C ASN A 488 51.85 17.87 2.34
N SER A 489 51.05 18.00 3.41
CA SER A 489 50.31 19.15 3.99
C SER A 489 50.99 20.54 3.97
N PRO A 490 50.53 21.61 4.69
CA PRO A 490 49.20 22.14 5.06
C PRO A 490 49.07 23.69 4.82
N LYS A 491 47.92 24.31 5.16
CA LYS A 491 47.75 25.53 6.02
C LYS A 491 46.72 26.59 5.57
N SER A 492 45.94 27.01 6.58
CA SER A 492 45.52 28.41 6.90
C SER A 492 44.49 29.07 5.97
N SER A 493 43.62 30.00 6.37
CA SER A 493 43.19 30.65 7.62
C SER A 493 42.14 31.70 7.20
N VAL A 494 41.39 32.27 8.16
CA VAL A 494 40.70 33.60 8.20
C VAL A 494 39.33 33.36 8.87
N VAL A 495 39.15 33.52 10.18
CA VAL A 495 39.16 34.73 11.04
C VAL A 495 38.32 35.89 10.48
N ARG A 496 37.07 36.03 10.94
CA ARG A 496 36.41 37.34 11.06
C ARG A 496 35.46 37.36 12.25
N MET A 497 35.82 38.15 13.26
CA MET A 497 35.00 38.55 14.42
C MET A 497 34.28 39.89 14.13
N PRO A 498 33.32 40.30 14.97
CA PRO A 498 32.17 41.11 14.56
C PRO A 498 32.35 42.63 14.84
N ASN A 499 31.50 43.43 14.19
CA ASN A 499 31.34 44.85 14.51
C ASN A 499 30.03 45.09 15.26
N SER A 500 30.16 45.72 16.42
CA SER A 500 29.13 46.34 17.25
C SER A 500 28.62 47.65 16.65
N SER A 501 27.33 47.94 16.82
CA SER A 501 26.89 49.33 17.05
C SER A 501 25.63 49.40 17.91
N PHE A 502 25.64 50.42 18.76
CA PHE A 502 24.78 50.79 19.87
C PHE A 502 23.44 51.41 19.41
N THR A 503 22.36 51.26 20.17
CA THR A 503 21.48 52.38 20.60
C THR A 503 20.60 52.01 21.80
N HIS A 504 20.37 53.03 22.64
CA HIS A 504 19.63 53.05 23.91
C HIS A 504 18.11 52.91 23.78
N GLY A 505 17.46 52.38 24.82
CA GLY A 505 16.05 52.62 25.15
C GLY A 505 15.56 51.68 26.25
N GLY A 506 15.14 52.23 27.40
CA GLY A 506 14.97 51.50 28.65
C GLY A 506 13.68 50.66 28.77
N ALA A 507 13.83 49.52 29.42
CA ALA A 507 12.89 48.84 30.30
C ALA A 507 13.72 47.82 31.10
N MET A 508 13.50 47.65 32.42
CA MET A 508 14.15 46.57 33.16
C MET A 508 13.76 45.23 32.53
N PRO A 509 14.72 44.40 32.10
CA PRO A 509 14.39 43.08 31.59
C PRO A 509 13.83 42.22 32.73
N PRO A 510 12.86 41.33 32.45
CA PRO A 510 12.48 40.31 33.41
C PRO A 510 13.75 39.52 33.78
N VAL A 511 13.92 39.25 35.08
CA VAL A 511 14.96 38.34 35.58
C VAL A 511 14.91 37.06 34.75
N PRO A 512 16.02 36.63 34.13
CA PRO A 512 16.02 35.43 33.32
C PRO A 512 15.59 34.24 34.19
N GLN A 513 14.56 33.50 33.75
CA GLN A 513 13.96 32.37 34.47
C GLN A 513 14.98 31.27 34.84
N ASN A 514 16.17 31.29 34.24
CA ASN A 514 17.27 30.38 34.53
C ASN A 514 17.97 30.67 35.87
N GLU A 515 17.89 31.88 36.44
CA GLU A 515 18.57 32.18 37.71
C GLU A 515 17.87 31.57 38.94
N GLU A 516 16.53 31.46 38.93
CA GLU A 516 15.80 30.72 39.98
C GLU A 516 16.06 29.21 39.88
N GLU A 517 16.17 28.69 38.66
CA GLU A 517 16.52 27.29 38.44
C GLU A 517 17.95 27.01 38.90
N GLU A 518 18.92 27.87 38.56
CA GLU A 518 20.29 27.75 39.05
C GLU A 518 20.39 27.91 40.57
N MET A 519 19.60 28.79 41.21
CA MET A 519 19.57 28.91 42.68
C MET A 519 18.95 27.69 43.36
N LEU A 520 17.87 27.12 42.82
CA LEU A 520 17.27 25.89 43.35
C LEU A 520 18.17 24.68 43.12
N LEU A 521 18.88 24.64 41.99
CA LEU A 521 19.83 23.59 41.66
C LEU A 521 21.12 23.67 42.49
N ALA A 522 21.57 24.88 42.85
CA ALA A 522 22.74 25.11 43.71
C ALA A 522 22.53 24.59 45.14
N GLN A 523 21.29 24.38 45.59
CA GLN A 523 20.99 23.78 46.88
C GLN A 523 21.23 22.26 46.94
N TYR A 524 21.35 21.60 45.77
CA TYR A 524 21.57 20.17 45.67
C TYR A 524 23.01 19.85 45.21
N ASP A 525 23.69 18.95 45.92
CA ASP A 525 25.06 18.51 45.63
C ASP A 525 25.09 17.57 44.39
N TRP A 526 24.97 18.17 43.21
CA TRP A 526 24.85 17.49 41.91
C TRP A 526 25.90 16.40 41.67
N PRO A 527 27.21 16.61 41.93
CA PRO A 527 28.25 15.61 41.72
C PRO A 527 28.03 14.30 42.50
N ARG A 528 27.38 14.35 43.67
CA ARG A 528 27.16 13.17 44.53
C ARG A 528 25.87 12.39 44.22
N MET A 529 24.97 12.94 43.42
CA MET A 529 23.72 12.26 43.04
C MET A 529 23.92 11.29 41.88
N SER A 530 23.31 10.11 41.97
CA SER A 530 23.29 9.14 40.86
C SER A 530 22.43 9.65 39.70
N LYS A 531 22.68 9.16 38.47
CA LYS A 531 21.92 9.55 37.26
C LYS A 531 20.40 9.41 37.46
N ASN A 532 19.95 8.35 38.13
CA ASN A 532 18.54 8.10 38.42
C ASN A 532 17.94 9.11 39.42
N GLN A 533 18.70 9.58 40.40
CA GLN A 533 18.26 10.61 41.32
C GLN A 533 18.10 11.97 40.63
N ARG A 534 19.02 12.30 39.71
CA ARG A 534 18.94 13.52 38.89
C ARG A 534 17.71 13.52 37.99
N LYS A 535 17.41 12.41 37.31
CA LYS A 535 16.19 12.25 36.47
C LYS A 535 14.91 12.38 37.29
N LYS A 536 14.86 11.80 38.50
CA LYS A 536 13.72 11.96 39.43
C LYS A 536 13.55 13.40 39.93
N LEU A 537 14.64 14.10 40.25
CA LEU A 537 14.60 15.48 40.72
C LEU A 537 14.08 16.43 39.62
N ARG A 538 14.59 16.31 38.39
CA ARG A 538 14.10 17.06 37.21
C ARG A 538 12.60 16.85 36.97
N LYS A 539 12.14 15.59 37.04
CA LYS A 539 10.72 15.24 36.88
C LYS A 539 9.84 15.83 37.99
N ARG A 540 10.37 15.96 39.22
CA ARG A 540 9.66 16.58 40.36
C ARG A 540 9.58 18.11 40.22
N LEU A 541 10.67 18.76 39.80
CA LEU A 541 10.70 20.20 39.51
C LEU A 541 9.73 20.57 38.38
N SER A 542 9.70 19.79 37.30
CA SER A 542 8.74 19.96 36.19
C SER A 542 7.26 19.85 36.63
N ARG A 543 6.97 19.00 37.62
CA ARG A 543 5.62 18.88 38.19
C ARG A 543 5.27 20.05 39.09
N MET A 544 6.21 20.55 39.89
CA MET A 544 5.98 21.74 40.71
C MET A 544 5.72 22.99 39.85
N ARG A 545 6.45 23.13 38.73
CA ARG A 545 6.23 24.21 37.77
C ARG A 545 4.82 24.19 37.16
N ARG A 546 4.32 22.99 36.80
CA ARG A 546 2.95 22.82 36.30
C ARG A 546 1.88 23.04 37.37
N GLY A 547 2.18 22.78 38.63
CA GLY A 547 1.25 22.99 39.75
C GLY A 547 1.18 24.42 40.27
N GLN A 548 2.17 25.27 39.98
CA GLN A 548 2.15 26.70 40.34
C GLN A 548 1.59 27.60 39.24
N ALA A 549 1.49 27.09 38.01
CA ALA A 549 0.89 27.78 36.87
C ALA A 549 -0.64 27.58 36.77
N ALA A 550 -1.22 26.74 37.62
CA ALA A 550 -2.65 26.52 37.81
C ALA A 550 -3.06 27.09 39.17
#